data_AF-A0A7R9B9S0-F1
#
_entry.id   AF-A0A7R9B9S0-F1
#
_cell.length_a   1.000
_cell.length_b   1.000
_cell.length_c   1.000
_cell.angle_alpha   90.00
_cell.angle_beta   90.00
_cell.angle_gamma   90.00
#
_symmetry.space_group_name_H-M   'P 1'
#
loop_
_entity.id
_entity.type
_entity.pdbx_description
1 polymer ?
#
loop_
_entity_poly.entity_id
_entity_poly.type
_entity_poly.pdbx_seq_one_letter_code
_entity_poly.pdbx_strand_id
1 'polypeptide(L)'
;MVYTNVPLALQLREDTAMVDISEGSKIAEFYKGQTLFITGASGFMGKVLLEKILYACPGVVRIYILVRPKRGKSPQTRLEEMAKLPLFHRVRKERPHAFEKVVLVNGDVTMEDLGLSSKDRTLLEKEVTVVFHGAATLRLEAILKDAVEMNLNGTWRMLQLCKKMSRLKVLVHLSTAFCHCDYEELEEKMYPCSVNPHDVMRCCQWMDPAMLESITPSTVRFTAWSQYPGLVLAHGNRRRKVKPGSF
;
A
#
# COMPACT_ATOMS: atom_id res chain seq x y z
N MET A 1 2.36 -28.69 31.92
CA MET A 1 1.05 -28.60 32.59
C MET A 1 1.00 -27.26 33.32
N VAL A 2 0.53 -26.21 32.66
CA VAL A 2 0.05 -24.95 33.27
C VAL A 2 -1.04 -24.44 32.31
N TYR A 3 -2.21 -24.19 32.87
CA TYR A 3 -3.41 -23.73 32.19
C TYR A 3 -3.32 -22.24 31.84
N THR A 4 -3.79 -21.86 30.66
CA THR A 4 -4.69 -20.70 30.51
C THR A 4 -5.76 -21.05 29.48
N ASN A 5 -6.93 -21.44 30.00
CA ASN A 5 -8.20 -21.38 29.29
C ASN A 5 -8.48 -19.92 28.91
N VAL A 6 -8.43 -19.59 27.64
CA VAL A 6 -9.20 -18.48 27.08
C VAL A 6 -10.17 -19.10 26.09
N PRO A 7 -11.49 -19.13 26.37
CA PRO A 7 -12.45 -19.76 25.50
C PRO A 7 -12.44 -19.08 24.12
N LEU A 8 -12.14 -19.89 23.11
CA LEU A 8 -12.29 -19.58 21.70
C LEU A 8 -13.78 -19.57 21.34
N ALA A 9 -14.50 -18.57 21.84
CA ALA A 9 -15.89 -18.30 21.51
C ALA A 9 -16.19 -16.82 21.79
N LEU A 10 -15.60 -15.94 20.99
CA LEU A 10 -16.31 -14.70 20.67
C LEU A 10 -17.54 -15.12 19.86
N GLN A 11 -18.63 -15.39 20.58
CA GLN A 11 -19.97 -15.38 20.04
C GLN A 11 -20.07 -14.14 19.16
N LEU A 12 -20.24 -14.35 17.86
CA LEU A 12 -20.78 -13.35 16.97
C LEU A 12 -22.14 -12.97 17.55
N ARG A 13 -22.16 -11.91 18.38
CA ARG A 13 -23.42 -11.25 18.70
C ARG A 13 -23.96 -10.76 17.37
N GLU A 14 -25.12 -11.27 17.00
CA GLU A 14 -25.98 -10.76 15.93
C GLU A 14 -26.55 -9.38 16.30
N ASP A 15 -25.70 -8.49 16.82
CA ASP A 15 -26.00 -7.09 17.08
C ASP A 15 -25.03 -6.25 16.24
N THR A 16 -25.00 -6.49 14.92
CA THR A 16 -24.54 -5.44 14.01
C THR A 16 -25.70 -4.45 13.87
N ALA A 17 -25.97 -3.72 14.95
CA ALA A 17 -26.73 -2.49 14.83
C ALA A 17 -26.03 -1.69 13.73
N MET A 18 -26.77 -1.36 12.67
CA MET A 18 -26.37 -0.36 11.71
C MET A 18 -26.02 0.87 12.53
N VAL A 19 -24.73 1.14 12.71
CA VAL A 19 -24.27 2.40 13.28
C VAL A 19 -24.79 3.43 12.31
N ASP A 20 -25.84 4.13 12.73
CA ASP A 20 -26.45 5.19 11.97
C ASP A 20 -25.37 6.26 11.78
N ILE A 21 -24.87 6.43 10.55
CA ILE A 21 -23.82 7.42 10.21
C ILE A 21 -24.46 8.82 10.10
N SER A 22 -25.52 9.10 10.87
CA SER A 22 -26.33 10.30 10.74
C SER A 22 -25.94 11.44 11.70
N GLU A 23 -24.93 11.25 12.57
CA GLU A 23 -24.23 12.37 13.26
C GLU A 23 -22.70 12.31 13.05
N GLY A 24 -22.22 13.23 12.21
CA GLY A 24 -20.82 13.69 12.06
C GLY A 24 -19.69 12.66 12.28
N SER A 25 -19.42 11.78 11.31
CA SER A 25 -18.18 11.00 11.34
C SER A 25 -16.97 11.94 11.32
N LYS A 26 -16.19 11.99 12.41
CA LYS A 26 -14.93 12.76 12.50
C LYS A 26 -13.97 12.48 11.34
N ILE A 27 -14.00 11.24 10.83
CA ILE A 27 -13.23 10.85 9.64
C ILE A 27 -13.76 11.57 8.40
N ALA A 28 -15.08 11.53 8.15
CA ALA A 28 -15.70 12.23 7.03
C ALA A 28 -15.49 13.76 7.12
N GLU A 29 -15.51 14.32 8.33
CA GLU A 29 -15.21 15.73 8.58
C GLU A 29 -13.76 16.08 8.23
N PHE A 30 -12.78 15.28 8.65
CA PHE A 30 -11.37 15.48 8.27
C PHE A 30 -11.20 15.48 6.75
N TYR A 31 -11.86 14.55 6.05
CA TYR A 31 -11.79 14.41 4.59
C TYR A 31 -12.63 15.42 3.81
N LYS A 32 -13.48 16.21 4.48
CA LYS A 32 -14.24 17.29 3.85
C LYS A 32 -13.28 18.36 3.30
N GLY A 33 -13.46 18.72 2.03
CA GLY A 33 -12.62 19.70 1.36
C GLY A 33 -11.20 19.22 1.02
N GLN A 34 -10.86 17.95 1.27
CA GLN A 34 -9.52 17.43 0.97
C GLN A 34 -9.41 16.96 -0.48
N THR A 35 -8.18 17.05 -0.99
CA THR A 35 -7.74 16.46 -2.24
C THR A 35 -6.69 15.41 -1.94
N LEU A 36 -6.92 14.19 -2.43
CA LEU A 36 -6.10 13.01 -2.12
C LEU A 36 -5.21 12.66 -3.30
N PHE A 37 -4.03 12.14 -3.03
CA PHE A 37 -3.19 11.46 -4.00
C PHE A 37 -2.89 10.04 -3.53
N ILE A 38 -3.25 9.04 -4.32
CA ILE A 38 -3.14 7.63 -3.98
C ILE A 38 -2.23 6.92 -4.97
N THR A 39 -1.17 6.29 -4.47
CA THR A 39 -0.39 5.32 -5.25
C THR A 39 -0.74 3.90 -4.82
N GLY A 40 -0.67 2.95 -5.76
CA GLY A 40 -1.08 1.57 -5.49
C GLY A 40 -2.59 1.35 -5.46
N ALA A 41 -3.40 2.32 -5.90
CA ALA A 41 -4.86 2.20 -5.91
C ALA A 41 -5.39 1.04 -6.77
N SER A 42 -4.62 0.62 -7.78
CA SER A 42 -4.95 -0.57 -8.60
C SER A 42 -4.66 -1.90 -7.90
N GLY A 43 -3.98 -1.89 -6.74
CA GLY A 43 -3.73 -3.07 -5.91
C GLY A 43 -4.99 -3.58 -5.21
N PHE A 44 -4.87 -4.59 -4.35
CA PHE A 44 -6.02 -5.08 -3.57
C PHE A 44 -6.45 -4.03 -2.53
N MET A 45 -5.54 -3.65 -1.63
CA MET A 45 -5.86 -2.71 -0.56
C MET A 45 -6.13 -1.29 -1.05
N GLY A 46 -5.46 -0.87 -2.12
CA GLY A 46 -5.72 0.42 -2.76
C GLY A 46 -7.17 0.56 -3.27
N LYS A 47 -7.77 -0.50 -3.80
CA LYS A 47 -9.18 -0.47 -4.25
C LYS A 47 -10.14 -0.40 -3.05
N VAL A 48 -9.85 -1.12 -1.97
CA VAL A 48 -10.66 -1.10 -0.75
C VAL A 48 -10.62 0.30 -0.12
N LEU A 49 -9.43 0.91 -0.02
CA LEU A 49 -9.27 2.28 0.43
C LEU A 49 -10.09 3.25 -0.44
N LEU A 50 -9.97 3.13 -1.77
CA LEU A 50 -10.72 3.97 -2.70
C LEU A 50 -12.23 3.81 -2.52
N GLU A 51 -12.76 2.59 -2.42
CA GLU A 51 -14.18 2.33 -2.18
C GLU A 51 -14.65 3.02 -0.90
N LYS A 52 -13.90 2.83 0.19
CA LYS A 52 -14.27 3.36 1.50
C LYS A 52 -14.30 4.88 1.52
N ILE A 53 -13.32 5.54 0.88
CA ILE A 53 -13.29 7.00 0.75
C ILE A 53 -14.47 7.49 -0.10
N LEU A 54 -14.69 6.88 -1.27
CA LEU A 54 -15.77 7.28 -2.17
C LEU A 54 -17.16 7.13 -1.51
N TYR A 55 -17.34 6.10 -0.68
CA TYR A 55 -18.59 5.84 0.01
C TYR A 55 -18.78 6.71 1.27
N ALA A 56 -17.81 6.68 2.18
CA ALA A 56 -17.95 7.23 3.53
C ALA A 56 -17.52 8.70 3.63
N CYS A 57 -16.75 9.21 2.67
CA CYS A 57 -16.21 10.57 2.71
C CYS A 57 -16.69 11.39 1.49
N PRO A 58 -18.00 11.67 1.37
CA PRO A 58 -18.56 12.41 0.22
C PRO A 58 -18.06 13.86 0.14
N GLY A 59 -17.44 14.40 1.19
CA GLY A 59 -16.84 15.72 1.21
C GLY A 59 -15.47 15.84 0.51
N VAL A 60 -14.85 14.72 0.10
CA VAL A 60 -13.60 14.76 -0.69
C VAL A 60 -13.85 15.46 -2.01
N VAL A 61 -12.96 16.38 -2.38
CA VAL A 61 -13.07 17.20 -3.60
C VAL A 61 -12.56 16.43 -4.81
N ARG A 62 -11.37 15.83 -4.68
CA ARG A 62 -10.66 15.18 -5.78
C ARG A 62 -9.77 14.05 -5.27
N ILE A 63 -9.65 12.99 -6.06
CA ILE A 63 -8.76 11.86 -5.79
C ILE A 63 -7.88 11.64 -7.02
N TYR A 64 -6.62 12.01 -6.93
CA TYR A 64 -5.60 11.67 -7.92
C TYR A 64 -5.09 10.26 -7.67
N ILE A 65 -5.00 9.46 -8.73
CA ILE A 65 -4.45 8.10 -8.66
C ILE A 65 -3.27 7.99 -9.63
N LEU A 66 -2.11 7.63 -9.10
CA LEU A 66 -0.94 7.30 -9.94
C LEU A 66 -1.17 5.94 -10.61
N VAL A 67 -1.11 5.92 -11.95
CA VAL A 67 -1.22 4.69 -12.74
C VAL A 67 -0.04 4.53 -13.68
N ARG A 68 0.55 3.33 -13.67
CA ARG A 68 1.56 2.95 -14.66
C ARG A 68 0.94 2.86 -16.05
N PRO A 69 1.53 3.46 -17.09
CA PRO A 69 1.08 3.29 -18.46
C PRO A 69 1.01 1.81 -18.84
N LYS A 70 -0.03 1.42 -19.58
CA LYS A 70 -0.15 0.05 -20.14
C LYS A 70 -0.48 0.17 -21.62
N ARG A 71 0.28 -0.54 -22.48
CA ARG A 71 0.00 -0.57 -23.92
C ARG A 71 -1.42 -1.05 -24.18
N GLY A 72 -2.14 -0.36 -25.05
CA GLY A 72 -3.47 -0.76 -25.54
C GLY A 72 -4.65 -0.45 -24.63
N LYS A 73 -4.49 0.25 -23.49
CA LYS A 73 -5.62 0.73 -22.68
C LYS A 73 -5.41 2.17 -22.23
N SER A 74 -6.38 3.04 -22.48
CA SER A 74 -6.37 4.40 -21.93
C SER A 74 -6.55 4.34 -20.40
N PRO A 75 -6.04 5.34 -19.66
CA PRO A 75 -6.34 5.47 -18.23
C PRO A 75 -7.86 5.43 -17.96
N GLN A 76 -8.65 6.14 -18.75
CA GLN A 76 -10.11 6.24 -18.62
C GLN A 76 -10.76 4.85 -18.67
N THR A 77 -10.42 4.02 -19.66
CA THR A 77 -10.93 2.65 -19.74
C THR A 77 -10.57 1.83 -18.50
N ARG A 78 -9.37 2.02 -17.91
CA ARG A 78 -8.99 1.32 -16.68
C ARG A 78 -9.80 1.77 -15.47
N LEU A 79 -10.14 3.07 -15.40
CA LEU A 79 -11.02 3.59 -14.35
C LEU A 79 -12.42 2.99 -14.47
N GLU A 80 -12.98 2.94 -15.69
CA GLU A 80 -14.28 2.34 -15.95
C GLU A 80 -14.32 0.84 -15.61
N GLU A 81 -13.30 0.08 -16.01
CA GLU A 81 -13.17 -1.34 -15.66
C GLU A 81 -13.09 -1.53 -14.14
N MET A 82 -12.30 -0.71 -13.45
CA MET A 82 -12.19 -0.74 -12.00
C MET A 82 -13.52 -0.39 -11.33
N ALA A 83 -14.22 0.64 -11.81
CA ALA A 83 -15.49 1.08 -11.28
C ALA A 83 -16.58 0.00 -11.42
N LYS A 84 -16.49 -0.91 -12.40
CA LYS A 84 -17.44 -2.02 -12.61
C LYS A 84 -17.24 -3.21 -11.66
N LEU A 85 -16.11 -3.30 -10.96
CA LEU A 85 -15.84 -4.43 -10.06
C LEU A 85 -16.92 -4.56 -8.97
N PRO A 86 -17.22 -5.79 -8.48
CA PRO A 86 -18.22 -6.02 -7.44
C PRO A 86 -17.98 -5.21 -6.16
N LEU A 87 -16.70 -4.99 -5.82
CA LEU A 87 -16.29 -4.16 -4.68
C LEU A 87 -16.95 -2.78 -4.69
N PHE A 88 -17.10 -2.16 -5.86
CA PHE A 88 -17.68 -0.82 -6.00
C PHE A 88 -19.19 -0.84 -6.25
N HIS A 89 -19.87 -1.98 -6.17
CA HIS A 89 -21.31 -2.08 -6.43
C HIS A 89 -22.12 -1.11 -5.57
N ARG A 90 -21.81 -1.06 -4.27
CA ARG A 90 -22.46 -0.14 -3.32
C ARG A 90 -22.23 1.32 -3.69
N VAL A 91 -20.99 1.71 -4.00
CA VAL A 91 -20.65 3.08 -4.44
C VAL A 91 -21.44 3.45 -5.69
N ARG A 92 -21.52 2.56 -6.69
CA ARG A 92 -22.29 2.84 -7.92
C ARG A 92 -23.79 3.01 -7.64
N LYS A 93 -24.34 2.23 -6.72
CA LYS A 93 -25.78 2.25 -6.39
C LYS A 93 -26.17 3.48 -5.56
N GLU A 94 -25.39 3.80 -4.54
CA GLU A 94 -25.76 4.79 -3.52
C GLU A 94 -25.04 6.15 -3.71
N ARG A 95 -23.94 6.17 -4.47
CA ARG A 95 -23.10 7.36 -4.73
C ARG A 95 -22.70 7.43 -6.22
N PRO A 96 -23.66 7.52 -7.16
CA PRO A 96 -23.40 7.35 -8.60
C PRO A 96 -22.34 8.31 -9.18
N HIS A 97 -22.24 9.52 -8.64
CA HIS A 97 -21.28 10.55 -9.08
C HIS A 97 -19.92 10.50 -8.36
N ALA A 98 -19.71 9.58 -7.41
CA ALA A 98 -18.49 9.58 -6.61
C ALA A 98 -17.23 9.38 -7.46
N PHE A 99 -17.31 8.56 -8.51
CA PHE A 99 -16.18 8.29 -9.41
C PHE A 99 -15.75 9.48 -10.26
N GLU A 100 -16.59 10.50 -10.46
CA GLU A 100 -16.24 11.74 -11.19
C GLU A 100 -15.12 12.52 -10.50
N LYS A 101 -14.93 12.28 -9.20
CA LYS A 101 -13.84 12.86 -8.40
C LYS A 101 -12.49 12.20 -8.67
N VAL A 102 -12.46 11.04 -9.32
CA VAL A 102 -11.24 10.27 -9.55
C VAL A 102 -10.58 10.75 -10.83
N VAL A 103 -9.32 11.19 -10.71
CA VAL A 103 -8.49 11.59 -11.85
C VAL A 103 -7.25 10.73 -11.87
N LEU A 104 -7.01 10.08 -13.01
CA LEU A 104 -5.81 9.27 -13.19
C LEU A 104 -4.66 10.14 -13.68
N VAL A 105 -3.49 9.93 -13.09
CA VAL A 105 -2.24 10.57 -13.46
C VAL A 105 -1.25 9.50 -13.88
N ASN A 106 -0.63 9.66 -15.05
CA ASN A 106 0.38 8.72 -15.52
C ASN A 106 1.67 8.88 -14.73
N GLY A 107 2.24 7.76 -14.31
CA GLY A 107 3.57 7.73 -13.71
C GLY A 107 3.93 6.38 -13.11
N ASP A 108 5.17 6.27 -12.64
CA ASP A 108 5.73 5.10 -12.02
C ASP A 108 6.68 5.51 -10.90
N VAL A 109 6.56 4.88 -9.73
CA VAL A 109 7.36 5.21 -8.54
C VAL A 109 8.84 4.89 -8.71
N THR A 110 9.18 4.01 -9.66
CA THR A 110 10.56 3.67 -10.02
C THR A 110 11.22 4.70 -10.93
N MET A 111 10.46 5.64 -11.50
CA MET A 111 10.98 6.66 -12.41
C MET A 111 11.33 7.94 -11.66
N GLU A 112 12.31 8.69 -12.17
CA GLU A 112 12.60 10.04 -11.69
C GLU A 112 11.34 10.91 -11.71
N ASP A 113 11.18 11.75 -10.67
CA ASP A 113 9.97 12.56 -10.46
C ASP A 113 8.65 11.76 -10.59
N LEU A 114 8.69 10.47 -10.26
CA LEU A 114 7.59 9.52 -10.37
C LEU A 114 7.06 9.34 -11.81
N GLY A 115 7.85 9.72 -12.82
CA GLY A 115 7.44 9.68 -14.23
C GLY A 115 6.29 10.65 -14.57
N LEU A 116 6.06 11.65 -13.72
CA LEU A 116 4.99 12.63 -13.89
C LEU A 116 5.34 13.64 -14.98
N SER A 117 4.33 14.10 -15.71
CA SER A 117 4.48 15.29 -16.56
C SER A 117 4.67 16.54 -15.68
N SER A 118 5.36 17.57 -16.18
CA SER A 118 5.53 18.84 -15.44
C SER A 118 4.18 19.46 -15.05
N LYS A 119 3.16 19.29 -15.90
CA LYS A 119 1.78 19.73 -15.65
C LYS A 119 1.16 19.00 -14.46
N ASP A 120 1.19 17.67 -14.48
CA ASP A 120 0.59 16.86 -13.41
C ASP A 120 1.34 17.03 -12.09
N ARG A 121 2.67 17.13 -12.15
CA ARG A 121 3.49 17.44 -10.97
C ARG A 121 3.06 18.76 -10.32
N THR A 122 2.99 19.83 -11.10
CA THR A 122 2.58 21.16 -10.60
C THR A 122 1.16 21.13 -10.02
N LEU A 123 0.26 20.37 -10.65
CA LEU A 123 -1.11 20.16 -10.16
C LEU A 123 -1.11 19.49 -8.78
N LEU A 124 -0.38 18.37 -8.63
CA LEU A 124 -0.27 17.65 -7.38
C LEU A 124 0.36 18.50 -6.26
N GLU A 125 1.42 19.24 -6.57
CA GLU A 125 2.11 20.15 -5.63
C GLU A 125 1.20 21.28 -5.09
N LYS A 126 0.23 21.73 -5.91
CA LYS A 126 -0.69 22.82 -5.55
C LYS A 126 -1.95 22.36 -4.84
N GLU A 127 -2.49 21.19 -5.20
CA GLU A 127 -3.83 20.80 -4.77
C GLU A 127 -3.86 19.74 -3.67
N VAL A 128 -2.86 18.84 -3.62
CA VAL A 128 -2.91 17.67 -2.75
C VAL A 128 -2.73 18.05 -1.28
N THR A 129 -3.59 17.44 -0.46
CA THR A 129 -3.63 17.64 1.00
C THR A 129 -3.36 16.36 1.77
N VAL A 130 -3.65 15.20 1.17
CA VAL A 130 -3.47 13.89 1.80
C VAL A 130 -2.85 12.95 0.78
N VAL A 131 -1.76 12.29 1.14
CA VAL A 131 -1.11 11.29 0.29
C VAL A 131 -1.25 9.91 0.92
N PHE A 132 -1.69 8.93 0.13
CA PHE A 132 -1.62 7.51 0.48
C PHE A 132 -0.58 6.84 -0.41
N HIS A 133 0.54 6.44 0.19
CA HIS A 133 1.60 5.73 -0.51
C HIS A 133 1.53 4.23 -0.22
N GLY A 134 0.92 3.48 -1.14
CA GLY A 134 0.84 2.01 -1.09
C GLY A 134 1.36 1.31 -2.35
N ALA A 135 2.04 2.03 -3.24
CA ALA A 135 2.75 1.41 -4.35
C ALA A 135 4.08 0.83 -3.85
N ALA A 136 4.14 -0.50 -3.71
CA ALA A 136 5.31 -1.25 -3.28
C ALA A 136 5.36 -2.61 -3.99
N THR A 137 6.53 -3.23 -4.06
CA THR A 137 6.64 -4.66 -4.35
C THR A 137 6.44 -5.41 -3.04
N LEU A 138 5.47 -6.33 -3.05
CA LEU A 138 5.19 -7.25 -1.94
C LEU A 138 5.82 -8.63 -2.18
N ARG A 139 6.61 -8.78 -3.23
CA ARG A 139 7.29 -10.04 -3.55
C ARG A 139 8.45 -10.20 -2.58
N LEU A 140 8.30 -11.15 -1.67
CA LEU A 140 9.32 -11.48 -0.67
C LEU A 140 10.56 -12.13 -1.33
N GLU A 141 10.40 -12.74 -2.51
CA GLU A 141 11.52 -13.25 -3.31
C GLU A 141 12.06 -12.26 -4.36
N ALA A 142 11.72 -10.96 -4.28
CA ALA A 142 12.29 -9.97 -5.19
C ALA A 142 13.81 -9.87 -4.98
N ILE A 143 14.55 -9.70 -6.09
CA ILE A 143 15.98 -9.38 -6.00
C ILE A 143 16.16 -8.04 -5.26
N LEU A 144 17.26 -7.92 -4.51
CA LEU A 144 17.51 -6.76 -3.64
C LEU A 144 17.38 -5.43 -4.40
N LYS A 145 17.88 -5.39 -5.64
CA LYS A 145 17.81 -4.21 -6.50
C LYS A 145 16.36 -3.75 -6.75
N ASP A 146 15.46 -4.66 -7.11
CA ASP A 146 14.06 -4.34 -7.39
C ASP A 146 13.32 -3.90 -6.11
N ALA A 147 13.61 -4.56 -4.99
CA ALA A 147 13.05 -4.20 -3.69
C ALA A 147 13.48 -2.79 -3.26
N VAL A 148 14.78 -2.46 -3.39
CA VAL A 148 15.31 -1.13 -3.07
C VAL A 148 14.77 -0.08 -4.05
N GLU A 149 14.70 -0.39 -5.34
CA GLU A 149 14.22 0.55 -6.35
C GLU A 149 12.74 0.91 -6.12
N MET A 150 11.90 -0.10 -5.88
CA MET A 150 10.46 0.14 -5.73
C MET A 150 10.10 0.67 -4.34
N ASN A 151 10.66 0.11 -3.27
CA ASN A 151 10.20 0.39 -1.91
C ASN A 151 11.03 1.48 -1.21
N LEU A 152 12.34 1.60 -1.46
CA LEU A 152 13.17 2.67 -0.88
C LEU A 152 13.22 3.88 -1.80
N ASN A 153 13.74 3.70 -3.03
CA ASN A 153 13.86 4.82 -3.98
C ASN A 153 12.48 5.38 -4.35
N GLY A 154 11.48 4.52 -4.57
CA GLY A 154 10.10 4.96 -4.80
C GLY A 154 9.51 5.78 -3.64
N THR A 155 9.68 5.34 -2.40
CA THR A 155 9.25 6.10 -1.21
C THR A 155 10.02 7.42 -1.09
N TRP A 156 11.34 7.42 -1.35
CA TRP A 156 12.14 8.63 -1.35
C TRP A 156 11.66 9.66 -2.37
N ARG A 157 11.39 9.24 -3.62
CA ARG A 157 10.83 10.12 -4.66
C ARG A 157 9.46 10.66 -4.26
N MET A 158 8.63 9.83 -3.61
CA MET A 158 7.34 10.28 -3.07
C MET A 158 7.51 11.36 -2.00
N LEU A 159 8.45 11.19 -1.07
CA LEU A 159 8.78 12.18 -0.05
C LEU A 159 9.28 13.49 -0.67
N GLN A 160 10.11 13.41 -1.72
CA GLN A 160 10.58 14.60 -2.45
C GLN A 160 9.44 15.37 -3.11
N LEU A 161 8.44 14.67 -3.67
CA LEU A 161 7.23 15.33 -4.18
C LEU A 161 6.41 15.94 -3.04
N CYS A 162 6.19 15.19 -1.95
CA CYS A 162 5.44 15.65 -0.78
C CYS A 162 6.03 16.92 -0.16
N LYS A 163 7.36 17.05 -0.13
CA LYS A 163 8.04 18.25 0.37
C LYS A 163 7.69 19.51 -0.42
N LYS A 164 7.29 19.38 -1.68
CA LYS A 164 6.89 20.48 -2.57
C LYS A 164 5.38 20.76 -2.50
N MET A 165 4.59 19.93 -1.81
CA MET A 165 3.16 20.11 -1.67
C MET A 165 2.82 21.16 -0.62
N SER A 166 2.41 22.35 -1.07
CA SER A 166 2.15 23.52 -0.20
C SER A 166 0.99 23.35 0.78
N ARG A 167 0.09 22.39 0.54
CA ARG A 167 -1.13 22.16 1.33
C ARG A 167 -1.16 20.79 2.01
N LEU A 168 -0.05 20.06 2.00
CA LEU A 168 0.03 18.71 2.54
C LEU A 168 -0.23 18.73 4.06
N LYS A 169 -1.20 17.92 4.49
CA LYS A 169 -1.54 17.71 5.89
C LYS A 169 -0.96 16.39 6.40
N VAL A 170 -1.00 15.35 5.59
CA VAL A 170 -0.52 14.01 6.00
C VAL A 170 -0.07 13.18 4.79
N LEU A 171 1.03 12.46 4.98
CA LEU A 171 1.44 11.34 4.17
C LEU A 171 1.22 10.05 4.98
N VAL A 172 0.38 9.16 4.46
CA VAL A 172 0.15 7.83 5.00
C VAL A 172 0.93 6.84 4.15
N HIS A 173 2.00 6.27 4.70
CA HIS A 173 2.77 5.21 4.06
C HIS A 173 2.26 3.85 4.54
N LEU A 174 1.90 2.97 3.59
CA LEU A 174 1.51 1.60 3.90
C LEU A 174 2.77 0.74 3.96
N SER A 175 3.15 0.35 5.16
CA SER A 175 4.26 -0.57 5.43
C SER A 175 3.73 -1.99 5.71
N THR A 176 4.57 -2.86 6.25
CA THR A 176 4.24 -4.25 6.60
C THR A 176 4.87 -4.66 7.91
N ALA A 177 4.21 -5.52 8.68
CA ALA A 177 4.79 -6.13 9.88
C ALA A 177 6.05 -6.97 9.55
N PHE A 178 6.21 -7.40 8.29
CA PHE A 178 7.41 -8.09 7.81
C PHE A 178 8.66 -7.20 7.71
N CYS A 179 8.59 -5.91 8.05
CA CYS A 179 9.77 -5.05 8.11
C CYS A 179 10.65 -5.31 9.35
N HIS A 180 10.09 -5.97 10.37
CA HIS A 180 10.75 -6.21 11.66
C HIS A 180 10.58 -7.67 12.08
N CYS A 181 10.91 -8.60 11.19
CA CYS A 181 10.80 -10.05 11.43
C CYS A 181 11.66 -10.56 12.59
N ASP A 182 12.64 -9.78 13.04
CA ASP A 182 13.54 -10.12 14.15
C ASP A 182 12.90 -9.88 15.53
N TYR A 183 11.71 -9.26 15.58
CA TYR A 183 10.97 -9.00 16.81
C TYR A 183 9.78 -9.96 16.91
N GLU A 184 9.63 -10.64 18.05
CA GLU A 184 8.47 -11.51 18.31
C GLU A 184 7.18 -10.70 18.47
N GLU A 185 7.28 -9.50 19.05
CA GLU A 185 6.16 -8.58 19.26
C GLU A 185 6.47 -7.20 18.65
N LEU A 186 5.56 -6.72 17.81
CA LEU A 186 5.64 -5.41 17.15
C LEU A 186 4.71 -4.42 17.84
N GLU A 187 5.29 -3.42 18.48
CA GLU A 187 4.62 -2.31 19.17
C GLU A 187 4.50 -1.08 18.25
N GLU A 188 3.59 -0.17 18.59
CA GLU A 188 3.45 1.13 17.93
C GLU A 188 4.55 2.11 18.40
N LYS A 189 5.80 1.83 18.02
CA LYS A 189 6.95 2.69 18.30
C LYS A 189 7.91 2.76 17.12
N MET A 190 8.79 3.76 17.14
CA MET A 190 9.90 3.82 16.21
C MET A 190 10.97 2.82 16.63
N TYR A 191 11.34 1.94 15.71
CA TYR A 191 12.41 0.98 15.90
C TYR A 191 13.73 1.57 15.40
N PRO A 192 14.85 1.34 16.11
CA PRO A 192 16.16 1.81 15.65
C PRO A 192 16.55 1.07 14.38
N CYS A 193 16.93 1.81 13.33
CA CYS A 193 17.53 1.25 12.14
C CYS A 193 19.05 1.39 12.25
N SER A 194 19.78 0.28 12.28
CA SER A 194 21.25 0.26 12.39
C SER A 194 21.94 0.71 11.10
N VAL A 195 21.21 0.85 10.00
CA VAL A 195 21.74 1.18 8.67
C VAL A 195 21.07 2.44 8.14
N ASN A 196 21.87 3.36 7.61
CA ASN A 196 21.33 4.52 6.90
C ASN A 196 20.72 4.07 5.56
N PRO A 197 19.42 4.33 5.30
CA PRO A 197 18.77 3.88 4.06
C PRO A 197 19.44 4.43 2.80
N HIS A 198 20.04 5.63 2.87
CA HIS A 198 20.75 6.21 1.73
C HIS A 198 22.00 5.42 1.33
N ASP A 199 22.64 4.74 2.27
CA ASP A 199 23.80 3.90 1.96
C ASP A 199 23.37 2.62 1.23
N VAL A 200 22.25 2.02 1.65
CA VAL A 200 21.63 0.87 0.95
C VAL A 200 21.23 1.25 -0.47
N MET A 201 20.57 2.40 -0.63
CA MET A 201 20.20 2.93 -1.95
C MET A 201 21.43 3.12 -2.84
N ARG A 202 22.51 3.71 -2.30
CA ARG A 202 23.75 3.94 -3.03
C ARG A 202 24.40 2.64 -3.44
N CYS A 203 24.53 1.66 -2.53
CA CYS A 203 25.06 0.32 -2.83
C CYS A 203 24.33 -0.32 -4.00
N CYS A 204 22.99 -0.30 -4.02
CA CYS A 204 22.21 -0.88 -5.10
C CYS A 204 22.32 -0.10 -6.43
N GLN A 205 22.73 1.17 -6.39
CA GLN A 205 22.91 2.01 -7.57
C GLN A 205 24.21 1.69 -8.32
N TRP A 206 25.32 1.46 -7.59
CA TRP A 206 26.65 1.29 -8.21
C TRP A 206 27.12 -0.16 -8.31
N MET A 207 26.64 -1.06 -7.44
CA MET A 207 27.05 -2.47 -7.48
C MET A 207 26.58 -3.18 -8.75
N ASP A 208 27.42 -4.07 -9.26
CA ASP A 208 27.11 -4.91 -10.41
C ASP A 208 25.89 -5.83 -10.12
N PRO A 209 24.98 -6.06 -11.08
CA PRO A 209 23.83 -6.93 -10.88
C PRO A 209 24.16 -8.34 -10.38
N ALA A 210 25.23 -8.98 -10.88
CA ALA A 210 25.60 -10.33 -10.43
C ALA A 210 26.09 -10.32 -8.98
N MET A 211 26.78 -9.25 -8.56
CA MET A 211 27.17 -9.06 -7.17
C MET A 211 25.93 -8.87 -6.29
N LEU A 212 24.98 -8.02 -6.68
CA LEU A 212 23.72 -7.82 -5.96
C LEU A 212 22.91 -9.12 -5.84
N GLU A 213 22.85 -9.92 -6.89
CA GLU A 213 22.21 -11.24 -6.86
C GLU A 213 22.89 -12.19 -5.87
N SER A 214 24.23 -12.23 -5.87
CA SER A 214 24.98 -13.08 -4.93
C SER A 214 24.76 -12.73 -3.46
N ILE A 215 24.61 -11.45 -3.13
CA ILE A 215 24.39 -11.00 -1.74
C ILE A 215 22.91 -10.99 -1.33
N THR A 216 21.99 -11.00 -2.30
CA THR A 216 20.53 -10.90 -2.06
C THR A 216 20.05 -11.95 -1.04
N PRO A 217 20.37 -13.26 -1.15
CA PRO A 217 19.89 -14.26 -0.19
C PRO A 217 20.36 -14.00 1.25
N SER A 218 21.53 -13.39 1.40
CA SER A 218 22.12 -13.07 2.71
C SER A 218 21.61 -11.76 3.32
N THR A 219 21.01 -10.89 2.50
CA THR A 219 20.53 -9.54 2.87
C THR A 219 19.02 -9.51 3.00
N VAL A 220 18.31 -10.07 2.02
CA VAL A 220 16.87 -10.35 2.04
C VAL A 220 16.69 -11.73 2.67
N ARG A 221 17.15 -11.89 3.92
CA ARG A 221 16.95 -13.13 4.67
C ARG A 221 15.51 -13.18 5.18
N PHE A 222 14.66 -13.92 4.49
CA PHE A 222 13.49 -14.52 5.12
C PHE A 222 13.93 -15.78 5.89
N THR A 223 14.74 -15.61 6.94
CA THR A 223 15.10 -16.70 7.87
C THR A 223 13.95 -17.10 8.80
N ALA A 224 12.81 -16.42 8.74
CA ALA A 224 11.63 -16.79 9.51
C ALA A 224 11.18 -18.24 9.26
N TRP A 225 11.48 -18.84 8.10
CA TRP A 225 11.06 -20.21 7.79
C TRP A 225 12.01 -21.30 8.30
N SER A 226 13.30 -20.99 8.49
CA SER A 226 14.27 -21.97 9.00
C SER A 226 14.48 -21.89 10.51
N GLN A 227 14.19 -20.73 11.13
CA GLN A 227 14.28 -20.56 12.58
C GLN A 227 13.00 -20.97 13.34
N TYR A 228 11.85 -21.08 12.66
CA TYR A 228 10.59 -21.51 13.27
C TYR A 228 9.91 -22.62 12.45
N PRO A 229 10.29 -23.91 12.61
CA PRO A 229 9.71 -25.03 11.87
C PRO A 229 8.20 -25.30 12.15
N GLY A 230 7.52 -24.42 12.91
CA GLY A 230 6.11 -24.54 13.28
C GLY A 230 5.16 -23.49 12.70
N LEU A 231 5.65 -22.47 11.99
CA LEU A 231 4.79 -21.41 11.44
C LEU A 231 4.12 -21.88 10.14
N VAL A 232 2.98 -22.57 10.27
CA VAL A 232 2.12 -22.96 9.15
C VAL A 232 1.13 -21.84 8.86
N LEU A 233 1.35 -21.07 7.80
CA LEU A 233 0.27 -20.28 7.22
C LEU A 233 -0.72 -21.22 6.54
N ALA A 234 -1.93 -21.30 7.08
CA ALA A 234 -3.04 -22.02 6.48
C ALA A 234 -3.44 -21.37 5.15
N HIS A 235 -2.84 -21.81 4.06
CA HIS A 235 -3.44 -21.64 2.74
C HIS A 235 -4.57 -22.65 2.59
N GLY A 236 -5.81 -22.14 2.55
CA GLY A 236 -7.02 -22.84 2.14
C GLY A 236 -7.15 -24.32 2.52
N ASN A 237 -7.73 -24.61 3.69
CA ASN A 237 -8.45 -25.83 4.06
C ASN A 237 -7.99 -27.23 3.56
N ARG A 238 -6.73 -27.44 3.16
CA ARG A 238 -6.15 -28.77 2.94
C ARG A 238 -4.69 -28.77 3.36
N ARG A 239 -4.41 -29.37 4.51
CA ARG A 239 -3.06 -29.76 4.93
C ARG A 239 -2.50 -30.75 3.91
N ARG A 240 -1.46 -30.38 3.17
CA ARG A 240 -0.54 -31.34 2.53
C ARG A 240 0.85 -31.12 3.08
N LYS A 241 1.43 -32.17 3.66
CA LYS A 241 2.86 -32.22 4.02
C LYS A 241 3.65 -32.26 2.72
N VAL A 242 4.50 -31.27 2.49
CA VAL A 242 5.54 -31.34 1.45
C VAL A 242 6.75 -32.04 2.08
N LYS A 243 7.22 -33.13 1.47
CA LYS A 243 8.48 -33.79 1.88
C LYS A 243 9.66 -33.06 1.22
N PRO A 244 10.82 -32.93 1.89
CA PRO A 244 12.01 -32.34 1.28
C PRO A 244 12.52 -33.26 0.16
N GLY A 245 12.79 -32.70 -1.03
CA GLY A 245 13.42 -33.43 -2.13
C GLY A 245 12.61 -33.62 -3.43
N SER A 246 11.57 -32.82 -3.68
CA SER A 246 10.92 -32.79 -5.00
C SER A 246 10.90 -31.38 -5.58
N PHE A 247 12.02 -31.02 -6.21
CA PHE A 247 12.00 -30.27 -7.47
C PHE A 247 12.34 -31.27 -8.58
#